data_AF-A0A9X1GFI0-F1
#
_entry.id   AF-A0A9X1GFI0-F1
#
_cell.length_a   1.000
_cell.length_b   1.000
_cell.length_c   1.000
_cell.angle_alpha   90.00
_cell.angle_beta   90.00
_cell.angle_gamma   90.00
#
_symmetry.space_group_name_H-M   'P 1'
#
loop_
_entity.id
_entity.type
_entity.pdbx_description
1 polymer ?
#
loop_
_entity_poly.entity_id
_entity_poly.type
_entity_poly.pdbx_seq_one_letter_code
_entity_poly.pdbx_strand_id
1 'polypeptide(L)'
;GRHSLELILFDPEGPGGRVWRLNQPPELLMNSVSQQVTLFTDETESSGGTVTPGPNLFQWSKGPATDYIEQTVTKNKQLFIEEINRLEKDQQSTRCLYGLYQRWFFSKLQEEFPASTQLVYSLVKKVSKEKDGFLLQTDHKLSRINCSDPTGR
;
A
#
# COMPACT_ATOMS: atom_id res chain seq x y z
N GLY A 1 -3.80 27.48 10.41
CA GLY A 1 -3.50 27.33 8.97
C GLY A 1 -3.36 25.86 8.68
N ARG A 2 -3.79 25.36 7.51
CA ARG A 2 -3.51 23.97 7.14
C ARG A 2 -2.02 23.85 6.83
N HIS A 3 -1.32 23.04 7.62
CA HIS A 3 0.05 22.63 7.32
C HIS A 3 0.01 21.63 6.16
N SER A 4 0.87 21.79 5.16
CA SER A 4 1.03 20.80 4.09
C SER A 4 1.77 19.59 4.64
N LEU A 5 1.19 18.40 4.47
CA LEU A 5 1.84 17.13 4.78
C LEU A 5 2.34 16.50 3.48
N GLU A 6 3.58 16.02 3.49
CA GLU A 6 4.18 15.23 2.42
C GLU A 6 4.58 13.85 2.99
N LEU A 7 4.19 12.78 2.29
CA LEU A 7 4.48 11.40 2.63
C LEU A 7 5.37 10.81 1.55
N ILE A 8 6.62 10.48 1.91
CA ILE A 8 7.59 9.86 1.02
C ILE A 8 7.89 8.45 1.53
N LEU A 9 7.43 7.44 0.79
CA LEU A 9 7.61 6.03 1.12
C LEU A 9 8.81 5.48 0.35
N PHE A 10 9.70 4.76 1.05
CA PHE A 10 10.85 4.08 0.46
C PHE A 10 10.71 2.57 0.66
N ASP A 11 10.47 1.83 -0.42
CA ASP A 11 10.46 0.37 -0.39
C ASP A 11 10.91 -0.19 -1.75
N PRO A 12 11.93 -1.07 -1.81
CA PRO A 12 12.41 -1.62 -3.09
C PRO A 12 11.39 -2.52 -3.80
N GLU A 13 10.44 -3.13 -3.08
CA GLU A 13 9.40 -4.00 -3.64
C GLU A 13 8.07 -3.25 -3.85
N GLY A 14 7.93 -2.04 -3.28
CA GLY A 14 6.73 -1.21 -3.33
C GLY A 14 5.64 -1.65 -2.35
N PRO A 15 4.36 -1.32 -2.61
CA PRO A 15 3.25 -1.71 -1.74
C PRO A 15 3.16 -3.23 -1.63
N GLY A 16 3.07 -3.73 -0.40
CA GLY A 16 3.18 -5.15 -0.07
C GLY A 16 4.57 -5.59 0.42
N GLY A 17 5.61 -4.80 0.15
CA GLY A 17 6.98 -5.06 0.56
C GLY A 17 7.49 -6.46 0.16
N ARG A 18 8.45 -6.97 0.92
CA ARG A 18 9.04 -8.31 0.67
C ARG A 18 8.15 -9.48 1.06
N VAL A 19 7.10 -9.22 1.84
CA VAL A 19 6.23 -10.25 2.44
C VAL A 19 5.10 -10.64 1.49
N TRP A 20 4.43 -9.66 0.89
CA TRP A 20 3.23 -9.87 0.05
C TRP A 20 3.52 -9.61 -1.43
N ARG A 21 4.58 -10.25 -1.93
CA ARG A 21 4.98 -10.16 -3.34
C ARG A 21 3.98 -10.90 -4.23
N LEU A 22 3.79 -10.41 -5.46
CA LEU A 22 2.86 -11.02 -6.43
C LEU A 22 3.36 -12.32 -7.06
N ASN A 23 4.67 -12.58 -7.00
CA ASN A 23 5.32 -13.73 -7.64
C ASN A 23 5.78 -14.80 -6.64
N GLN A 24 5.23 -14.81 -5.43
CA GLN A 24 5.48 -15.90 -4.46
C GLN A 24 4.58 -17.11 -4.76
N PRO A 25 4.89 -18.30 -4.20
CA PRO A 25 4.08 -19.49 -4.40
C PRO A 25 2.62 -19.29 -3.98
N PRO A 26 1.62 -19.68 -4.81
CA PRO A 26 0.20 -19.45 -4.55
C PRO A 26 -0.35 -20.28 -3.38
N GLU A 27 0.42 -21.24 -2.84
CA GLU A 27 0.06 -22.04 -1.68
C GLU A 27 0.22 -21.26 -0.36
N LEU A 28 0.92 -20.11 -0.39
CA LEU A 28 1.09 -19.26 0.78
C LEU A 28 -0.17 -18.44 1.03
N LEU A 29 -0.87 -18.74 2.12
CA LEU A 29 -2.12 -18.08 2.51
C LEU A 29 -1.90 -16.99 3.56
N MET A 30 -2.88 -16.08 3.64
CA MET A 30 -3.08 -15.20 4.79
C MET A 30 -3.60 -16.00 5.99
N ASN A 31 -3.23 -15.60 7.21
CA ASN A 31 -3.74 -16.26 8.42
C ASN A 31 -5.18 -15.84 8.74
N SER A 32 -5.60 -14.66 8.27
CA SER A 32 -6.94 -14.10 8.49
C SER A 32 -7.85 -14.40 7.30
N VAL A 33 -9.15 -14.54 7.58
CA VAL A 33 -10.17 -14.69 6.54
C VAL A 33 -10.42 -13.37 5.82
N SER A 34 -10.73 -13.43 4.52
CA SER A 34 -10.74 -12.28 3.63
C SER A 34 -11.71 -11.16 4.02
N GLN A 35 -12.89 -11.47 4.58
CA GLN A 35 -13.83 -10.44 5.03
C GLN A 35 -13.35 -9.64 6.26
N GLN A 36 -12.34 -10.13 7.00
CA GLN A 36 -11.79 -9.48 8.20
C GLN A 36 -10.53 -8.66 7.90
N VAL A 37 -10.12 -8.57 6.63
CA VAL A 37 -8.91 -7.86 6.22
C VAL A 37 -9.31 -6.60 5.47
N THR A 38 -9.01 -5.43 6.00
CA THR A 38 -9.24 -4.13 5.35
C THR A 38 -8.04 -3.21 5.52
N LEU A 39 -7.83 -2.31 4.56
CA LEU A 39 -6.86 -1.20 4.64
C LEU A 39 -7.56 0.16 4.89
N PHE A 40 -8.89 0.14 4.97
CA PHE A 40 -9.72 1.31 5.24
C PHE A 40 -10.01 1.43 6.72
N THR A 41 -10.22 2.66 7.19
CA THR A 41 -10.59 2.95 8.56
C THR A 41 -12.09 2.78 8.77
N ASP A 42 -12.47 2.45 10.00
CA ASP A 42 -13.86 2.42 10.44
C ASP A 42 -14.00 3.15 11.80
N GLU A 43 -15.22 3.17 12.33
CA GLU A 43 -15.56 3.84 13.60
C GLU A 43 -14.88 3.21 14.84
N THR A 44 -14.18 2.08 14.69
CA THR A 44 -13.44 1.44 15.80
C THR A 44 -12.06 2.06 16.00
N GLU A 45 -11.57 2.86 15.05
CA GLU A 45 -10.26 3.51 15.11
C GLU A 45 -10.27 4.73 16.05
N SER A 46 -9.41 4.71 17.08
CA SER A 46 -9.33 5.77 18.09
C SER A 46 -8.41 6.93 17.72
N SER A 47 -7.85 6.95 16.50
CA SER A 47 -6.82 7.91 16.09
C SER A 47 -7.33 9.34 15.92
N GLY A 48 -8.66 9.55 15.93
CA GLY A 48 -9.30 10.85 15.73
C GLY A 48 -9.20 11.38 14.30
N GLY A 49 -8.66 10.58 13.37
CA GLY A 49 -8.65 10.88 11.95
C GLY A 49 -10.04 10.70 11.31
N THR A 50 -10.20 11.20 10.09
CA THR A 50 -11.42 10.97 9.31
C THR A 50 -11.59 9.48 9.05
N VAL A 51 -12.79 8.96 9.34
CA VAL A 51 -13.20 7.61 8.93
C VAL A 51 -13.39 7.60 7.42
N THR A 52 -12.59 6.81 6.73
CA THR A 52 -12.64 6.62 5.28
C THR A 52 -12.95 5.16 5.03
N PRO A 53 -14.23 4.77 4.96
CA PRO A 53 -14.62 3.38 4.77
C PRO A 53 -14.32 2.93 3.34
N GLY A 54 -14.17 1.62 3.17
CA GLY A 54 -13.97 1.01 1.85
C GLY A 54 -14.06 -0.51 1.92
N PRO A 55 -13.90 -1.18 0.77
CA PRO A 55 -14.09 -2.62 0.72
C PRO A 55 -13.00 -3.34 1.49
N ASN A 56 -13.39 -4.32 2.32
CA ASN A 56 -12.46 -5.35 2.79
C ASN A 56 -11.95 -6.20 1.61
N LEU A 57 -10.98 -7.08 1.84
CA LEU A 57 -10.34 -7.87 0.79
C LEU A 57 -11.33 -8.73 0.00
N PHE A 58 -12.33 -9.32 0.66
CA PHE A 58 -13.40 -10.08 -0.02
C PHE A 58 -14.29 -9.18 -0.88
N GLN A 59 -14.78 -8.06 -0.32
CA GLN A 59 -15.61 -7.11 -1.06
C GLN A 59 -14.86 -6.54 -2.26
N TRP A 60 -13.57 -6.28 -2.11
CA TRP A 60 -12.71 -5.82 -3.20
C TRP A 60 -12.59 -6.89 -4.29
N SER A 61 -12.38 -8.16 -3.90
CA SER A 61 -12.28 -9.27 -4.85
C SER A 61 -13.57 -9.48 -5.66
N LYS A 62 -14.73 -9.13 -5.09
CA LYS A 62 -16.03 -9.21 -5.76
C LYS A 62 -16.47 -7.93 -6.47
N GLY A 63 -15.65 -6.88 -6.45
CA GLY A 63 -15.94 -5.61 -7.08
C GLY A 63 -14.74 -5.09 -7.89
N PRO A 64 -13.98 -4.09 -7.39
CA PRO A 64 -12.94 -3.42 -8.18
C PRO A 64 -11.76 -4.30 -8.64
N ALA A 65 -11.59 -5.50 -8.06
CA ALA A 65 -10.44 -6.34 -8.35
C ALA A 65 -10.34 -6.74 -9.82
N THR A 66 -11.45 -7.11 -10.48
CA THR A 66 -11.43 -7.56 -11.88
C THR A 66 -10.84 -6.49 -12.80
N ASP A 67 -11.35 -5.27 -12.73
CA ASP A 67 -10.86 -4.15 -13.56
C ASP A 67 -9.39 -3.83 -13.25
N TYR A 68 -9.01 -3.84 -11.97
CA TYR A 68 -7.64 -3.57 -11.56
C TYR A 68 -6.67 -4.65 -12.05
N ILE A 69 -7.06 -5.93 -11.97
CA ILE A 69 -6.28 -7.05 -12.48
C ILE A 69 -6.11 -6.92 -13.99
N GLU A 70 -7.18 -6.62 -14.71
CA GLU A 70 -7.11 -6.49 -16.17
C GLU A 70 -6.16 -5.38 -16.62
N GLN A 71 -6.17 -4.25 -15.91
CA GLN A 71 -5.37 -3.07 -16.23
C GLN A 71 -3.90 -3.20 -15.80
N THR A 72 -3.60 -3.87 -14.69
CA THR A 72 -2.28 -3.76 -14.03
C THR A 72 -1.47 -5.06 -14.02
N VAL A 73 -2.12 -6.23 -14.08
CA VAL A 73 -1.44 -7.52 -13.93
C VAL A 73 -1.06 -8.08 -15.29
N THR A 74 0.24 -8.21 -15.54
CA THR A 74 0.78 -8.73 -16.82
C THR A 74 1.23 -10.19 -16.76
N LYS A 75 1.56 -10.70 -15.57
CA LYS A 75 2.03 -12.07 -15.34
C LYS A 75 1.07 -12.79 -14.41
N ASN A 76 0.80 -14.07 -14.68
CA ASN A 76 -0.08 -14.91 -13.86
C ASN A 76 -1.49 -14.33 -13.65
N LYS A 77 -1.96 -13.45 -14.56
CA LYS A 77 -3.27 -12.79 -14.48
C LYS A 77 -4.40 -13.78 -14.20
N GLN A 78 -4.39 -14.89 -14.94
CA GLN A 78 -5.39 -15.95 -14.82
C GLN A 78 -5.50 -16.53 -13.40
N LEU A 79 -4.37 -16.67 -12.67
CA LEU A 79 -4.39 -17.16 -11.29
C LEU A 79 -5.15 -16.19 -10.36
N PHE A 80 -4.98 -14.88 -10.54
CA PHE A 80 -5.70 -13.89 -9.76
C PHE A 80 -7.19 -13.87 -10.10
N ILE A 81 -7.54 -13.95 -11.40
CA ILE A 81 -8.95 -14.03 -11.85
C ILE A 81 -9.64 -15.27 -11.26
N GLU A 82 -9.00 -16.43 -11.33
CA GLU A 82 -9.53 -17.67 -10.74
C GLU A 82 -9.69 -17.56 -9.24
N GLU A 83 -8.71 -16.97 -8.54
CA GLU A 83 -8.78 -16.77 -7.10
C GLU A 83 -9.93 -15.85 -6.70
N ILE A 84 -10.08 -14.67 -7.32
CA ILE A 84 -11.16 -13.75 -6.94
C ILE A 84 -12.55 -14.33 -7.24
N ASN A 85 -12.67 -15.15 -8.30
CA ASN A 85 -13.93 -15.80 -8.64
C ASN A 85 -14.33 -16.85 -7.59
N ARG A 86 -13.38 -17.67 -7.13
CA ARG A 86 -13.65 -18.74 -6.14
C ARG A 86 -13.62 -18.30 -4.68
N LEU A 87 -13.02 -17.15 -4.35
CA LEU A 87 -12.82 -16.72 -2.97
C LEU A 87 -14.17 -16.48 -2.28
N GLU A 88 -14.38 -17.09 -1.13
CA GLU A 88 -15.54 -16.86 -0.28
C GLU A 88 -15.20 -15.98 0.94
N LYS A 89 -16.21 -15.34 1.53
CA LYS A 89 -16.03 -14.35 2.62
C LYS A 89 -15.24 -14.88 3.83
N ASP A 90 -15.46 -16.15 4.17
CA ASP A 90 -14.86 -16.84 5.32
C ASP A 90 -13.59 -17.63 4.92
N GLN A 91 -13.08 -17.45 3.69
CA GLN A 91 -11.86 -18.10 3.22
C GLN A 91 -10.66 -17.16 3.30
N GLN A 92 -9.50 -17.77 3.53
CA GLN A 92 -8.21 -17.10 3.44
C GLN A 92 -7.86 -16.86 1.96
N SER A 93 -7.34 -15.67 1.64
CA SER A 93 -6.71 -15.42 0.35
C SER A 93 -5.28 -15.94 0.32
N THR A 94 -4.71 -16.04 -0.87
CA THR A 94 -3.26 -16.12 -1.02
C THR A 94 -2.62 -14.81 -0.57
N ARG A 95 -1.34 -14.90 -0.19
CA ARG A 95 -0.51 -13.72 0.10
C ARG A 95 -0.29 -12.88 -1.16
N CYS A 96 -0.31 -13.50 -2.34
CA CYS A 96 -0.25 -12.80 -3.63
C CYS A 96 -1.45 -11.88 -3.80
N LEU A 97 -2.67 -12.39 -3.59
CA LEU A 97 -3.89 -11.59 -3.75
C LEU A 97 -3.96 -10.44 -2.75
N TYR A 98 -3.53 -10.67 -1.50
CA TYR A 98 -3.42 -9.58 -0.51
C TYR A 98 -2.37 -8.52 -0.90
N GLY A 99 -1.26 -8.94 -1.51
CA GLY A 99 -0.29 -8.01 -2.11
C GLY A 99 -0.91 -7.14 -3.21
N LEU A 100 -1.79 -7.73 -4.02
CA LEU A 100 -2.48 -7.00 -5.08
C LEU A 100 -3.51 -6.00 -4.52
N TYR A 101 -4.23 -6.38 -3.46
CA TYR A 101 -5.13 -5.47 -2.73
C TYR A 101 -4.37 -4.26 -2.14
N GLN A 102 -3.17 -4.46 -1.58
CA GLN A 102 -2.33 -3.37 -1.10
C GLN A 102 -1.87 -2.43 -2.22
N ARG A 103 -1.52 -2.97 -3.40
CA ARG A 103 -1.15 -2.16 -4.57
C ARG A 103 -2.34 -1.35 -5.09
N TRP A 104 -3.52 -1.95 -5.13
CA TRP A 104 -4.76 -1.25 -5.49
C TRP A 104 -5.08 -0.13 -4.50
N PHE A 105 -5.03 -0.41 -3.19
CA PHE A 105 -5.26 0.61 -2.18
C PHE A 105 -4.24 1.75 -2.27
N PHE A 106 -2.97 1.44 -2.49
CA PHE A 106 -1.95 2.47 -2.67
C PHE A 106 -2.18 3.32 -3.92
N SER A 107 -2.62 2.73 -5.04
CA SER A 107 -2.97 3.53 -6.22
C SER A 107 -4.14 4.48 -5.96
N LYS A 108 -5.13 4.08 -5.13
CA LYS A 108 -6.19 4.98 -4.66
C LYS A 108 -5.62 6.17 -3.86
N LEU A 109 -4.68 5.92 -2.95
CA LEU A 109 -4.03 6.99 -2.19
C LEU A 109 -3.26 7.96 -3.10
N GLN A 110 -2.57 7.43 -4.12
CA GLN A 110 -1.84 8.26 -5.08
C GLN A 110 -2.77 9.10 -5.96
N GLU A 111 -3.93 8.56 -6.34
CA GLU A 111 -4.97 9.30 -7.07
C GLU A 111 -5.59 10.42 -6.23
N GLU A 112 -5.85 10.16 -4.95
CA GLU A 112 -6.48 11.12 -4.04
C GLU A 112 -5.51 12.21 -3.57
N PHE A 113 -4.24 11.86 -3.36
CA PHE A 113 -3.20 12.75 -2.83
C PHE A 113 -1.94 12.81 -3.71
N PRO A 114 -2.04 13.15 -5.01
CA PRO A 114 -0.92 13.06 -5.96
C PRO A 114 0.20 14.06 -5.65
N ALA A 115 -0.12 15.20 -5.03
CA ALA A 115 0.86 16.22 -4.66
C ALA A 115 1.53 15.97 -3.29
N SER A 116 1.03 14.99 -2.52
CA SER A 116 1.45 14.73 -1.14
C SER A 116 1.94 13.31 -0.90
N THR A 117 1.92 12.44 -1.92
CA THR A 117 2.38 11.05 -1.80
C THR A 117 3.42 10.72 -2.87
N GLN A 118 4.57 10.24 -2.43
CA GLN A 118 5.64 9.76 -3.31
C GLN A 118 6.08 8.37 -2.88
N LEU A 119 6.20 7.46 -3.84
CA LEU A 119 6.86 6.17 -3.65
C LEU A 119 8.21 6.16 -4.37
N VAL A 120 9.25 5.82 -3.62
CA VAL A 120 10.62 5.66 -4.11
C VAL A 120 10.99 4.19 -3.99
N TYR A 121 11.20 3.53 -5.13
CA TYR A 121 11.62 2.12 -5.20
C TYR A 121 13.11 1.96 -4.87
N SER A 122 13.48 2.17 -3.61
CA SER A 122 14.86 2.08 -3.16
C SER A 122 14.95 1.73 -1.69
N LEU A 123 15.97 0.94 -1.33
CA LEU A 123 16.25 0.61 0.06
C LEU A 123 17.08 1.72 0.71
N VAL A 124 16.56 2.29 1.80
CA VAL A 124 17.30 3.22 2.65
C VAL A 124 18.29 2.42 3.51
N LYS A 125 19.58 2.75 3.40
CA LYS A 125 20.67 2.10 4.14
C LYS A 125 21.10 2.89 5.38
N LYS A 126 20.95 4.22 5.32
CA LYS A 126 21.31 5.12 6.41
C LYS A 126 20.41 6.34 6.42
N VAL A 127 20.03 6.79 7.60
CA VAL A 127 19.32 8.04 7.84
C VAL A 127 20.15 8.86 8.82
N SER A 128 20.36 10.15 8.51
CA SER A 128 21.01 11.11 9.41
C SER A 128 20.11 12.33 9.55
N LYS A 129 19.86 12.76 10.79
CA LYS A 129 19.10 13.99 11.05
C LYS A 129 19.96 15.22 10.71
N GLU A 130 19.38 16.18 10.04
CA GLU A 130 19.97 17.49 9.78
C GLU A 130 19.08 18.59 10.38
N LYS A 131 19.53 19.86 10.31
CA LYS A 131 18.84 21.00 10.92
C LYS A 131 17.38 21.11 10.45
N ASP A 132 17.16 21.00 9.14
CA ASP A 132 15.87 21.27 8.49
C ASP A 132 15.26 20.01 7.85
N GLY A 133 15.65 18.81 8.32
CA GLY A 133 15.14 17.54 7.79
C GLY A 133 16.08 16.35 7.97
N PHE A 134 16.17 15.51 6.93
CA PHE A 134 16.93 14.26 6.96
C PHE A 134 17.77 14.05 5.70
N LEU A 135 18.96 13.48 5.88
CA LEU A 135 19.80 12.97 4.83
C LEU A 135 19.64 11.45 4.76
N LEU A 136 19.13 10.94 3.65
CA LEU A 136 18.90 9.53 3.38
C LEU A 136 19.93 9.03 2.38
N GLN A 137 20.62 7.95 2.72
CA GLN A 137 21.45 7.20 1.79
C GLN A 137 20.69 5.95 1.36
N THR A 138 20.45 5.80 0.07
CA THR A 138 19.90 4.59 -0.53
C THR A 138 20.96 3.81 -1.31
N ASP A 139 20.61 2.65 -1.85
CA ASP A 139 21.47 1.84 -2.71
C ASP A 139 21.98 2.57 -3.97
N HIS A 140 21.32 3.66 -4.36
CA HIS A 140 21.60 4.34 -5.63
C HIS A 140 21.94 5.82 -5.47
N LYS A 141 21.50 6.46 -4.37
CA LYS A 141 21.56 7.91 -4.25
C LYS A 141 21.59 8.38 -2.79
N LEU A 142 22.23 9.53 -2.59
CA LEU A 142 22.06 10.35 -1.39
C LEU A 142 20.98 11.41 -1.64
N SER A 143 19.94 11.44 -0.81
CA SER A 143 18.79 12.33 -0.94
C SER A 143 18.57 13.13 0.34
N ARG A 144 18.38 14.44 0.21
CA ARG A 144 17.98 15.33 1.30
C ARG A 144 16.47 15.51 1.27
N ILE A 145 15.80 15.19 2.37
CA ILE A 145 14.36 15.41 2.57
C ILE A 145 14.22 16.56 3.55
N ASN A 146 13.63 17.67 3.09
CA ASN A 146 13.41 18.83 3.92
C ASN A 146 12.09 18.66 4.68
N CYS A 147 12.13 18.88 5.98
CA CYS A 147 10.95 18.97 6.82
C CYS A 147 10.84 20.42 7.25
N SER A 148 10.46 21.32 6.34
CA SER A 148 10.29 22.72 6.70
C SER A 148 9.22 22.83 7.78
N ASP A 149 9.55 23.48 8.89
CA ASP A 149 8.55 23.95 9.85
C ASP A 149 7.72 25.03 9.13
N PRO A 150 6.40 24.84 8.93
CA PRO A 150 5.59 25.84 8.25
C PRO A 150 5.45 27.13 9.06
N THR A 151 5.91 27.15 10.31
CA THR A 151 5.79 28.31 11.20
C THR A 151 6.99 29.24 11.17
N GLY A 152 8.17 28.80 10.71
CA GLY A 152 9.38 29.64 10.64
C GLY A 152 9.67 30.45 11.92
N ARG A 153 9.24 29.94 13.09
CA ARG A 153 9.40 30.55 14.41
C ARG A 153 10.29 29.69 15.28
#